data_AF-A0A2D6P8J8-F1
#
_entry.id   AF-A0A2D6P8J8-F1
#
_cell.length_a   1.000
_cell.length_b   1.000
_cell.length_c   1.000
_cell.angle_alpha   90.00
_cell.angle_beta   90.00
_cell.angle_gamma   90.00
#
_symmetry.space_group_name_H-M   'P 1'
#
loop_
_entity.id
_entity.type
_entity.pdbx_description
1 polymer ?
#
loop_
_entity_poly.entity_id
_entity_poly.type
_entity_poly.pdbx_seq_one_letter_code
_entity_poly.pdbx_strand_id
1 'polypeptide(L)'
;MPDYTSRHRSNMTDPTRVSKSKLERGMVAKIRYKKRDNTQRDMFVFILQPNFKLYFHCLDLKDCAPDKFIKLAEDLNEVTSNTPKIRKLDLSKLRVEVNSKQFYTSKLKNKDLQNGYRTLVEKNVGQVTVYNYDFGVYDKIAPRSKRRQEEQVRKDDTDLETTQDTPPVGL
;
A
#
# COMPACT_ATOMS: atom_id res chain seq x y z
N MET A 1 -6.24 16.03 19.22
CA MET A 1 -6.72 14.71 18.74
C MET A 1 -5.68 13.66 19.09
N PRO A 2 -6.10 12.40 19.33
CA PRO A 2 -5.18 11.29 19.57
C PRO A 2 -4.23 11.09 18.38
N ASP A 3 -3.00 10.67 18.68
CA ASP A 3 -1.99 10.32 17.68
C ASP A 3 -1.89 8.80 17.56
N TYR A 4 -2.31 8.26 16.42
CA TYR A 4 -2.33 6.82 16.17
C TYR A 4 -1.09 6.30 15.43
N THR A 5 -0.07 7.13 15.24
CA THR A 5 1.10 6.80 14.40
C THR A 5 1.80 5.51 14.84
N SER A 6 2.05 5.33 16.14
CA SER A 6 2.72 4.14 16.66
C SER A 6 1.92 2.86 16.42
N ARG A 7 0.59 2.92 16.58
CA ARG A 7 -0.33 1.80 16.36
C ARG A 7 -0.45 1.42 14.89
N HIS A 8 -0.38 2.40 13.98
CA HIS A 8 -0.33 2.07 12.55
C HIS A 8 1.03 1.49 12.15
N ARG A 9 2.12 1.99 12.72
CA ARG A 9 3.47 1.49 12.40
C ARG A 9 3.69 0.04 12.77
N SER A 10 3.06 -0.48 13.82
CA SER A 10 3.16 -1.91 14.18
C SER A 10 2.59 -2.83 13.11
N ASN A 11 1.72 -2.31 12.24
CA ASN A 11 1.08 -3.06 11.17
C ASN A 11 1.78 -2.84 9.81
N MET A 12 2.93 -2.16 9.76
CA MET A 12 3.62 -1.86 8.51
C MET A 12 4.86 -2.73 8.35
N THR A 13 4.98 -3.38 7.20
CA THR A 13 6.12 -4.23 6.82
C THR A 13 6.65 -3.85 5.45
N ASP A 14 7.75 -4.48 5.04
CA ASP A 14 8.34 -4.37 3.70
C ASP A 14 8.58 -2.91 3.22
N PRO A 15 9.29 -2.06 3.99
CA PRO A 15 9.55 -0.67 3.62
C PRO A 15 10.26 -0.59 2.27
N THR A 16 9.58 -0.04 1.27
CA THR A 16 10.07 0.02 -0.10
C THR A 16 10.09 1.46 -0.61
N ARG A 17 11.28 2.00 -0.84
CA ARG A 17 11.44 3.36 -1.38
C ARG A 17 11.05 3.39 -2.86
N VAL A 18 10.15 4.31 -3.23
CA VAL A 18 9.66 4.45 -4.61
C VAL A 18 9.64 5.92 -5.04
N SER A 19 9.62 6.16 -6.35
CA SER A 19 9.35 7.49 -6.91
C SER A 19 7.85 7.82 -6.80
N LYS A 20 7.49 9.10 -6.78
CA LYS A 20 6.08 9.54 -6.76
C LYS A 20 5.26 8.98 -7.92
N SER A 21 5.87 8.86 -9.10
CA SER A 21 5.27 8.28 -10.31
C SER A 21 4.88 6.80 -10.19
N LYS A 22 5.33 6.11 -9.13
CA LYS A 22 5.05 4.71 -8.83
C LYS A 22 3.97 4.54 -7.75
N LEU A 23 3.44 5.64 -7.20
CA LEU A 23 2.38 5.59 -6.22
C LEU A 23 1.04 5.24 -6.86
N GLU A 24 0.30 4.39 -6.17
CA GLU A 24 -1.04 3.97 -6.57
C GLU A 24 -2.04 4.27 -5.46
N ARG A 25 -3.31 4.39 -5.85
CA ARG A 25 -4.41 4.46 -4.90
C ARG A 25 -4.44 3.19 -4.06
N GLY A 26 -4.79 3.32 -2.79
CA GLY A 26 -4.90 2.21 -1.86
C GLY A 26 -3.59 1.78 -1.19
N MET A 27 -2.45 2.37 -1.56
CA MET A 27 -1.18 2.10 -0.89
C MET A 27 -1.10 2.81 0.46
N VAL A 28 -0.34 2.21 1.39
CA VAL A 28 0.10 2.86 2.62
C VAL A 28 1.55 3.30 2.46
N ALA A 29 1.84 4.56 2.77
CA ALA A 29 3.15 5.14 2.57
C ALA A 29 3.58 6.08 3.69
N LYS A 30 4.88 6.13 3.97
CA LYS A 30 5.53 7.27 4.62
C LYS A 30 5.94 8.26 3.55
N ILE A 31 5.50 9.51 3.69
CA ILE A 31 5.92 10.64 2.85
C ILE A 31 6.64 11.69 3.68
N ARG A 32 7.63 12.34 3.10
CA ARG A 32 8.22 13.57 3.64
C ARG A 32 7.59 14.78 2.97
N TYR A 33 6.79 15.54 3.71
CA TYR A 33 6.07 16.70 3.16
C TYR A 33 6.74 18.01 3.57
N LYS A 34 7.02 18.87 2.58
CA LYS A 34 7.55 20.22 2.78
C LYS A 34 6.41 21.23 2.90
N LYS A 35 6.29 21.91 4.04
CA LYS A 35 5.30 22.95 4.27
C LYS A 35 5.74 24.28 3.64
N ARG A 36 4.83 25.27 3.66
CA ARG A 36 5.07 26.62 3.11
C ARG A 36 6.17 27.37 3.87
N ASP A 37 6.30 27.12 5.17
CA ASP A 37 7.34 27.67 6.05
C ASP A 37 8.70 26.97 5.88
N ASN A 38 8.89 26.19 4.81
CA ASN A 38 10.05 25.34 4.54
C ASN A 38 10.31 24.22 5.56
N THR A 39 9.48 24.06 6.60
CA THR A 39 9.61 22.94 7.52
C THR A 39 9.21 21.63 6.83
N GLN A 40 9.78 20.52 7.29
CA GLN A 40 9.49 19.20 6.77
C GLN A 40 8.86 18.35 7.86
N ARG A 41 7.86 17.55 7.49
CA ARG A 41 7.24 16.57 8.37
C ARG A 41 7.13 15.22 7.67
N ASP A 42 7.50 14.18 8.38
CA ASP A 42 7.19 12.82 7.98
C ASP A 42 5.72 12.50 8.34
N MET A 43 4.98 11.97 7.38
CA MET A 43 3.57 11.59 7.51
C MET A 43 3.39 10.15 7.05
N PHE A 44 2.62 9.37 7.81
CA PHE A 44 2.14 8.06 7.37
C PHE A 44 0.75 8.24 6.80
N VAL A 45 0.55 7.81 5.56
CA VAL A 45 -0.63 8.14 4.79
C VAL A 45 -1.19 6.93 4.06
N PHE A 46 -2.52 6.87 3.96
CA PHE A 46 -3.22 6.03 3.00
C PHE A 46 -3.54 6.85 1.74
N ILE A 47 -3.10 6.37 0.57
CA ILE A 47 -3.16 7.14 -0.67
C ILE A 47 -4.55 6.99 -1.30
N LEU A 48 -5.27 8.11 -1.39
CA LEU A 48 -6.58 8.15 -2.05
C LEU A 48 -6.44 8.51 -3.52
N GLN A 49 -5.58 9.47 -3.83
CA GLN A 49 -5.29 9.90 -5.19
C GLN A 49 -3.92 10.59 -5.24
N PRO A 50 -2.90 9.94 -5.81
CA PRO A 50 -1.53 10.46 -5.75
C PRO A 50 -1.31 11.71 -6.60
N ASN A 51 -2.10 11.91 -7.65
CA ASN A 51 -2.05 13.14 -8.46
C ASN A 51 -3.43 13.46 -9.05
N PHE A 52 -4.06 14.51 -8.57
CA PHE A 52 -5.27 15.09 -9.14
C PHE A 52 -5.15 16.60 -9.17
N LYS A 53 -5.08 17.19 -10.37
CA LYS A 53 -4.93 18.64 -10.55
C LYS A 53 -3.83 19.24 -9.67
N LEU A 54 -2.66 18.58 -9.62
CA LEU A 54 -1.48 18.96 -8.80
C LEU A 54 -1.63 18.74 -7.28
N TYR A 55 -2.69 18.06 -6.85
CA TYR A 55 -2.91 17.70 -5.46
C TYR A 55 -2.71 16.20 -5.20
N PHE A 56 -2.14 15.92 -4.04
CA PHE A 56 -1.99 14.60 -3.46
C PHE A 56 -3.04 14.44 -2.35
N HIS A 57 -4.02 13.57 -2.57
CA HIS A 57 -5.08 13.32 -1.61
C HIS A 57 -4.80 12.04 -0.84
N CYS A 58 -4.92 12.14 0.48
CA CYS A 58 -4.64 11.03 1.37
C CYS A 58 -5.40 11.12 2.69
N LEU A 59 -5.37 10.03 3.45
CA LEU A 59 -5.68 10.04 4.89
C LEU A 59 -4.36 10.07 5.66
N ASP A 60 -4.15 11.05 6.53
CA ASP A 60 -3.09 11.05 7.54
C ASP A 60 -3.46 10.04 8.63
N LEU A 61 -2.69 8.95 8.70
CA LEU A 61 -2.92 7.86 9.63
C LEU A 61 -2.69 8.29 11.08
N LYS A 62 -1.99 9.41 11.33
CA LYS A 62 -1.93 10.01 12.67
C LYS A 62 -3.32 10.26 13.26
N ASP A 63 -4.24 10.73 12.42
CA ASP A 63 -5.57 11.19 12.82
C ASP A 63 -6.67 10.20 12.41
N CYS A 64 -6.30 8.97 12.02
CA CYS A 64 -7.22 7.88 11.70
C CYS A 64 -7.09 6.79 12.75
N ALA A 65 -8.19 6.38 13.38
CA ALA A 65 -8.13 5.29 14.35
C ALA A 65 -7.90 3.93 13.63
N PRO A 66 -7.03 3.03 14.16
CA PRO A 66 -6.71 1.77 13.48
C PRO A 66 -7.92 0.88 13.21
N ASP A 67 -8.89 0.81 14.13
CA ASP A 67 -10.13 0.04 13.97
C ASP A 67 -10.97 0.55 12.79
N LYS A 68 -11.01 1.88 12.59
CA LYS A 68 -11.72 2.50 11.46
C LYS A 68 -10.99 2.27 10.15
N PHE A 69 -9.66 2.28 10.18
CA PHE A 69 -8.85 1.98 9.01
C PHE A 69 -8.96 0.50 8.60
N ILE A 70 -8.98 -0.43 9.56
CA ILE A 70 -9.19 -1.86 9.31
C ILE A 70 -10.57 -2.12 8.69
N LYS A 71 -11.63 -1.46 9.18
CA LYS A 71 -12.97 -1.53 8.55
C LYS A 71 -12.98 -1.09 7.09
N LEU A 72 -12.06 -0.22 6.68
CA LEU A 72 -11.94 0.15 5.27
C LEU A 72 -11.49 -1.05 4.41
N ALA A 73 -10.66 -1.95 4.95
CA ALA A 73 -10.21 -3.17 4.26
C ALA A 73 -11.30 -4.25 4.20
N GLU A 74 -12.25 -4.27 5.14
CA GLU A 74 -13.44 -5.13 5.04
C GLU A 74 -14.22 -4.83 3.76
N ASP A 75 -14.40 -3.54 3.46
CA ASP A 75 -15.09 -3.06 2.27
C ASP A 75 -14.26 -3.18 0.98
N LEU A 76 -12.93 -3.20 1.11
CA LEU A 76 -11.99 -3.06 -0.01
C LEU A 76 -11.02 -4.24 0.00
N ASN A 77 -11.08 -5.08 -1.04
CA ASN A 77 -10.17 -6.20 -1.18
C ASN A 77 -8.70 -5.73 -1.24
N GLU A 78 -7.84 -6.33 -0.42
CA GLU A 78 -6.40 -6.18 -0.58
C GLU A 78 -5.91 -6.94 -1.83
N VAL A 79 -5.05 -6.30 -2.62
CA VAL A 79 -4.51 -6.83 -3.87
C VAL A 79 -3.02 -6.51 -4.02
N THR A 80 -2.29 -7.35 -4.75
CA THR A 80 -0.92 -7.02 -5.16
C THR A 80 -0.95 -5.97 -6.25
N SER A 81 -0.01 -5.03 -6.20
CA SER A 81 0.14 -3.98 -7.20
C SER A 81 0.74 -4.57 -8.48
N ASN A 82 -0.10 -4.72 -9.51
CA ASN A 82 0.28 -5.43 -10.75
C ASN A 82 0.72 -4.52 -11.91
N THR A 83 0.84 -3.21 -11.68
CA THR A 83 1.30 -2.28 -12.72
C THR A 83 2.75 -2.59 -13.13
N PRO A 84 3.08 -2.67 -14.43
CA PRO A 84 4.39 -3.12 -14.89
C PRO A 84 5.60 -2.45 -14.23
N LYS A 85 5.48 -1.15 -13.88
CA LYS A 85 6.56 -0.34 -13.29
C LYS A 85 6.90 -0.71 -11.84
N ILE A 86 5.99 -1.39 -11.14
CA ILE A 86 6.14 -1.73 -9.71
C ILE A 86 5.82 -3.18 -9.38
N ARG A 87 5.36 -3.97 -10.34
CA ARG A 87 5.01 -5.39 -10.15
C ARG A 87 6.12 -6.18 -9.45
N LYS A 88 7.39 -5.94 -9.81
CA LYS A 88 8.57 -6.60 -9.21
C LYS A 88 8.85 -6.22 -7.74
N LEU A 89 8.16 -5.20 -7.22
CA LEU A 89 8.31 -4.73 -5.84
C LEU A 89 7.39 -5.47 -4.87
N ASP A 90 6.46 -6.29 -5.37
CA ASP A 90 5.56 -7.12 -4.57
C ASP A 90 4.73 -6.33 -3.54
N LEU A 91 4.36 -5.09 -3.85
CA LEU A 91 3.65 -4.19 -2.93
C LEU A 91 2.15 -4.51 -2.87
N SER A 92 1.57 -4.57 -1.68
CA SER A 92 0.13 -4.67 -1.48
C SER A 92 -0.55 -3.30 -1.42
N LYS A 93 -1.85 -3.29 -1.72
CA LYS A 93 -2.71 -2.11 -1.66
C LYS A 93 -4.16 -2.54 -1.49
N LEU A 94 -5.01 -1.65 -0.97
CA LEU A 94 -6.45 -1.83 -1.07
C LEU A 94 -6.96 -1.47 -2.47
N ARG A 95 -7.84 -2.29 -3.03
CA ARG A 95 -8.44 -2.07 -4.35
C ARG A 95 -9.48 -0.95 -4.28
N VAL A 96 -9.06 0.26 -4.64
CA VAL A 96 -9.93 1.44 -4.73
C VAL A 96 -10.39 1.65 -6.18
N GLU A 97 -11.54 1.09 -6.55
CA GLU A 97 -12.10 1.19 -7.92
C GLU A 97 -12.98 2.42 -8.13
N VAL A 98 -13.53 2.95 -7.03
CA VAL A 98 -14.34 4.17 -7.08
C VAL A 98 -13.49 5.38 -7.46
N ASN A 99 -14.06 6.29 -8.25
CA ASN A 99 -13.40 7.56 -8.49
C ASN A 99 -13.26 8.34 -7.17
N SER A 100 -12.25 9.21 -7.06
CA SER A 100 -11.94 9.90 -5.81
C SER A 100 -13.16 10.63 -5.24
N LYS A 101 -13.99 11.26 -6.09
CA LYS A 101 -15.25 11.92 -5.69
C LYS A 101 -16.24 10.95 -5.05
N GLN A 102 -16.42 9.76 -5.59
CA GLN A 102 -17.29 8.72 -5.05
C GLN A 102 -16.72 8.11 -3.77
N PHE A 103 -15.40 7.93 -3.68
CA PHE A 103 -14.76 7.57 -2.41
C PHE A 103 -15.06 8.64 -1.33
N TYR A 104 -14.93 9.92 -1.70
CA TYR A 104 -15.23 11.07 -0.83
C TYR A 104 -16.72 11.13 -0.42
N THR A 105 -17.66 10.84 -1.32
CA THR A 105 -19.09 10.96 -1.01
C THR A 105 -19.70 9.73 -0.34
N SER A 106 -19.12 8.53 -0.53
CA SER A 106 -19.65 7.27 0.04
C SER A 106 -18.99 6.88 1.36
N LYS A 107 -17.65 6.88 1.44
CA LYS A 107 -16.90 6.38 2.61
C LYS A 107 -16.53 7.48 3.61
N LEU A 108 -16.40 8.72 3.16
CA LEU A 108 -16.10 9.88 3.99
C LEU A 108 -17.35 10.56 4.60
N LYS A 109 -18.53 9.93 4.53
CA LYS A 109 -19.66 10.28 5.44
C LYS A 109 -19.39 9.88 6.90
N ASN A 110 -18.39 9.01 7.12
CA ASN A 110 -17.88 8.71 8.44
C ASN A 110 -17.01 9.88 8.94
N LYS A 111 -17.50 10.61 9.97
CA LYS A 111 -16.80 11.77 10.58
C LYS A 111 -15.37 11.43 11.01
N ASP A 112 -15.11 10.18 11.38
CA ASP A 112 -13.80 9.76 11.87
C ASP A 112 -12.74 9.75 10.75
N LEU A 113 -13.11 9.32 9.54
CA LEU A 113 -12.20 9.35 8.38
C LEU A 113 -12.00 10.76 7.83
N GLN A 114 -12.96 11.66 8.03
CA GLN A 114 -12.84 13.08 7.63
C GLN A 114 -11.71 13.77 8.37
N ASN A 115 -11.51 13.44 9.65
CA ASN A 115 -10.45 14.05 10.47
C ASN A 115 -9.05 13.75 9.92
N GLY A 116 -8.84 12.56 9.37
CA GLY A 116 -7.59 12.17 8.72
C GLY A 116 -7.40 12.74 7.32
N TYR A 117 -8.45 13.22 6.65
CA TYR A 117 -8.34 13.63 5.26
C TYR A 117 -7.42 14.84 5.05
N ARG A 118 -6.47 14.73 4.12
CA ARG A 118 -5.56 15.80 3.75
C ARG A 118 -5.52 15.97 2.23
N THR A 119 -5.48 17.22 1.81
CA THR A 119 -5.15 17.62 0.43
C THR A 119 -3.81 18.32 0.46
N LEU A 120 -2.78 17.66 -0.02
CA LEU A 120 -1.40 18.14 -0.03
C LEU A 120 -1.04 18.65 -1.43
N VAL A 121 -0.11 19.61 -1.52
CA VAL A 121 0.44 20.01 -2.81
C VAL A 121 1.40 18.93 -3.28
N GLU A 122 1.16 18.33 -4.46
CA GLU A 122 1.92 17.15 -4.94
C GLU A 122 3.43 17.44 -5.04
N LYS A 123 3.80 18.63 -5.52
CA LYS A 123 5.22 19.03 -5.66
C LYS A 123 5.96 19.11 -4.33
N ASN A 124 5.24 19.28 -3.23
CA ASN A 124 5.79 19.37 -1.88
C ASN A 124 5.91 18.00 -1.20
N VAL A 125 5.36 16.94 -1.82
CA VAL A 125 5.62 15.57 -1.43
C VAL A 125 7.01 15.20 -1.93
N GLY A 126 7.91 14.90 -1.00
CA GLY A 126 9.30 14.54 -1.24
C GLY A 126 9.51 13.03 -1.26
N GLN A 127 10.42 12.55 -0.41
CA GLN A 127 10.74 11.12 -0.30
C GLN A 127 9.51 10.29 0.07
N VAL A 128 9.34 9.16 -0.60
CA VAL A 128 8.22 8.23 -0.43
C VAL A 128 8.76 6.83 -0.13
N THR A 129 8.20 6.19 0.90
CA THR A 129 8.42 4.79 1.24
C THR A 129 7.06 4.12 1.36
N VAL A 130 6.77 3.12 0.54
CA VAL A 130 5.53 2.33 0.59
C VAL A 130 5.73 1.14 1.51
N TYR A 131 4.67 0.72 2.19
CA TYR A 131 4.64 -0.41 3.11
C TYR A 131 3.51 -1.36 2.73
N ASN A 132 3.72 -2.65 2.98
CA ASN A 132 2.62 -3.61 3.05
C ASN A 132 1.99 -3.47 4.44
N TYR A 133 0.66 -3.38 4.49
CA TYR A 133 -0.07 -3.09 5.74
C TYR A 133 -0.87 -4.31 6.18
N ASP A 134 -0.66 -4.75 7.41
CA ASP A 134 -1.41 -5.83 8.05
C ASP A 134 -2.78 -5.31 8.53
N PHE A 135 -3.83 -5.71 7.80
CA PHE A 135 -5.23 -5.41 8.11
C PHE A 135 -5.87 -6.42 9.09
N GLY A 136 -5.11 -7.37 9.63
CA GLY A 136 -5.57 -8.41 10.53
C GLY A 136 -6.39 -9.48 9.80
N VAL A 137 -7.60 -9.76 10.29
CA VAL A 137 -8.49 -10.80 9.73
C VAL A 137 -8.91 -10.55 8.27
N TYR A 138 -8.69 -9.34 7.76
CA TYR A 138 -9.00 -8.95 6.38
C TYR A 138 -7.77 -8.94 5.46
N ASP A 139 -6.57 -9.23 5.99
CA ASP A 139 -5.34 -9.35 5.20
C ASP A 139 -5.42 -10.61 4.32
N LYS A 140 -5.38 -10.39 3.01
CA LYS A 140 -5.47 -11.46 1.99
C LYS A 140 -4.13 -11.78 1.36
N ILE A 141 -3.07 -11.02 1.68
CA ILE A 141 -1.78 -11.11 1.02
C ILE A 141 -0.71 -11.38 2.06
N ALA A 142 -0.20 -12.60 2.03
CA ALA A 142 0.93 -12.97 2.87
C ALA A 142 2.13 -12.03 2.68
N PRO A 143 2.93 -11.80 3.74
CA PRO A 143 4.16 -11.03 3.68
C PRO A 143 5.05 -11.43 2.51
N ARG A 144 5.80 -10.47 1.96
CA ARG A 144 6.63 -10.68 0.77
C ARG A 144 7.61 -11.85 0.92
N SER A 145 8.19 -12.03 2.09
CA SER A 145 9.12 -13.13 2.39
C SER A 145 8.48 -14.49 2.21
N LYS A 146 7.29 -14.70 2.76
CA LYS A 146 6.53 -15.95 2.64
C LYS A 146 6.16 -16.26 1.19
N ARG A 147 5.65 -15.26 0.46
CA ARG A 147 5.29 -15.42 -0.97
C ARG A 147 6.50 -15.83 -1.83
N ARG A 148 7.68 -15.27 -1.57
CA ARG A 148 8.91 -15.62 -2.28
C ARG A 148 9.39 -17.03 -1.96
N GLN A 149 9.28 -17.45 -0.71
CA GLN A 149 9.63 -18.80 -0.31
C GLN A 149 8.72 -19.83 -0.98
N GLU A 150 7.40 -19.60 -0.98
CA GLU A 150 6.42 -20.46 -1.66
C GLU A 150 6.63 -20.52 -3.17
N GLU A 151 6.99 -19.40 -3.81
CA GLU A 151 7.30 -19.37 -5.25
C GLU A 151 8.57 -20.16 -5.57
N GLN A 152 9.58 -20.11 -4.70
CA GLN A 152 10.82 -20.89 -4.88
C GLN A 152 10.54 -22.39 -4.77
N VAL A 153 9.83 -22.83 -3.74
CA VAL A 153 9.47 -24.25 -3.55
C VAL A 153 8.71 -24.78 -4.77
N ARG A 154 7.75 -24.01 -5.31
CA ARG A 154 7.01 -24.43 -6.51
C ARG A 154 7.89 -24.56 -7.75
N LYS A 155 8.89 -23.68 -7.92
CA LYS A 155 9.84 -23.78 -9.05
C LYS A 155 10.69 -25.03 -8.90
N ASP A 156 11.23 -25.26 -7.72
CA ASP A 156 12.04 -26.43 -7.42
C ASP A 156 11.24 -27.73 -7.66
N ASP A 157 9.96 -27.79 -7.28
CA ASP A 157 9.08 -28.94 -7.57
C ASP A 157 8.81 -29.13 -9.09
N THR A 158 8.58 -28.02 -9.83
CA THR A 158 8.34 -28.08 -11.28
C THR A 158 9.58 -28.54 -12.05
N ASP A 159 10.77 -28.14 -11.60
CA ASP A 159 12.06 -28.54 -12.19
C ASP A 159 12.36 -30.04 -11.91
N LEU A 160 11.87 -30.58 -10.79
CA LEU A 160 11.95 -32.02 -10.47
C LEU A 160 11.01 -32.88 -11.33
N GLU A 161 9.80 -32.39 -11.64
CA GLU A 161 8.88 -33.11 -12.54
C GLU A 161 9.38 -33.13 -13.99
N THR A 162 9.97 -32.04 -14.47
CA THR A 162 10.48 -31.95 -15.86
C THR A 162 11.77 -32.74 -16.10
N THR A 163 12.53 -33.08 -15.06
CA THR A 163 13.77 -33.88 -15.18
C THR A 163 13.53 -35.40 -15.18
N GLN A 164 12.33 -35.87 -14.82
CA GLN A 164 11.99 -37.30 -14.79
C GLN A 164 11.48 -37.86 -16.14
N ASP A 165 11.16 -37.00 -17.11
CA ASP A 165 10.59 -37.40 -18.41
C ASP A 165 11.58 -37.46 -19.58
N THR A 166 12.90 -37.38 -19.32
CA THR A 166 13.90 -37.56 -20.39
C THR A 166 14.34 -39.03 -20.43
N PRO A 167 13.95 -39.83 -21.46
CA PRO A 167 14.43 -41.19 -21.56
C PRO A 167 15.95 -41.18 -21.76
N PRO A 168 16.69 -42.15 -21.17
CA PRO A 168 18.12 -42.24 -21.34
C PRO A 168 18.42 -42.42 -22.84
N VAL A 169 19.15 -41.47 -23.42
CA VAL A 169 19.70 -41.61 -24.77
C VAL A 169 20.68 -42.78 -24.71
N GLY A 170 20.27 -43.89 -25.32
CA GLY A 170 21.04 -45.13 -25.35
C GLY A 170 22.43 -44.94 -25.94
N LEU A 171 23.38 -45.66 -25.35
CA LEU A 171 24.70 -45.97 -25.91
C LEU A 171 24.75 -47.47 -26.19
#